data_AF-A0A6B2S497-F1
#
_entry.id   AF-A0A6B2S497-F1
#
_cell.length_a   1.000
_cell.length_b   1.000
_cell.length_c   1.000
_cell.angle_alpha   90.00
_cell.angle_beta   90.00
_cell.angle_gamma   90.00
#
_symmetry.space_group_name_H-M   'P 1'
#
loop_
_entity.id
_entity.type
_entity.pdbx_description
1 polymer ?
#
loop_
_entity_poly.entity_id
_entity_poly.type
_entity_poly.pdbx_seq_one_letter_code
_entity_poly.pdbx_strand_id
1 'polypeptide(L)' 'MTDDHTHVQEFFGARAAGWDARFPDDGPAYAAAVADMGLRPGDAVLDAGCGTGRAL' A
#
# COMPACT_ATOMS: atom_id res chain seq x y z
N MET A 1 -19.12 -16.51 -0.25
CA MET A 1 -17.72 -16.05 -0.41
C MET A 1 -17.56 -14.71 0.30
N THR A 2 -17.84 -14.67 1.61
CA THR A 2 -17.78 -13.44 2.43
C THR A 2 -16.69 -13.54 3.49
N ASP A 3 -16.26 -14.77 3.82
CA ASP A 3 -15.20 -15.05 4.80
C ASP A 3 -13.77 -14.76 4.30
N ASP A 4 -13.60 -14.37 3.03
CA ASP A 4 -12.26 -14.14 2.43
C ASP A 4 -11.68 -12.78 2.86
N HIS A 5 -12.49 -11.71 2.81
CA HIS A 5 -11.97 -10.37 3.12
C HIS A 5 -11.63 -10.19 4.60
N THR A 6 -12.44 -10.73 5.51
CA THR A 6 -12.15 -10.67 6.95
C THR A 6 -10.86 -11.43 7.29
N HIS A 7 -10.64 -12.61 6.69
CA HIS A 7 -9.39 -13.35 6.89
C HIS A 7 -8.17 -12.54 6.41
N VAL A 8 -8.28 -11.90 5.25
CA VAL A 8 -7.21 -11.04 4.72
C VAL A 8 -6.94 -9.85 5.65
N GLN A 9 -7.98 -9.19 6.15
CA GLN A 9 -7.83 -8.10 7.11
C GLN A 9 -7.15 -8.56 8.41
N GLU A 10 -7.53 -9.71 8.96
CA GLU A 10 -6.91 -10.28 10.16
C GLU A 10 -5.43 -10.62 9.93
N PHE A 11 -5.09 -11.14 8.74
CA PHE A 11 -3.71 -11.43 8.37
C PHE A 11 -2.85 -10.16 8.34
N PHE A 12 -3.29 -9.11 7.65
CA PHE A 12 -2.49 -7.90 7.52
C PHE A 12 -2.54 -7.02 8.77
N GLY A 13 -3.70 -6.94 9.45
CA GLY A 13 -3.92 -6.09 10.62
C GLY A 13 -2.96 -6.41 11.76
N ALA A 14 -2.80 -7.69 12.10
CA ALA A 14 -1.85 -8.11 13.15
C ALA A 14 -0.37 -7.83 12.81
N ARG A 15 -0.05 -7.60 11.53
CA ARG A 15 1.33 -7.44 11.04
C ARG A 15 1.70 -6.00 10.70
N ALA A 16 0.71 -5.11 10.61
CA ALA A 16 0.89 -3.73 10.16
C ALA A 16 2.05 -3.01 10.86
N ALA A 17 2.14 -3.13 12.19
CA ALA A 17 3.16 -2.43 12.99
C ALA A 17 4.62 -2.84 12.67
N GLY A 18 4.85 -4.03 12.12
CA GLY A 18 6.18 -4.54 11.77
C GLY A 18 6.39 -4.74 10.27
N TRP A 19 5.42 -4.34 9.46
CA TRP A 19 5.42 -4.66 8.03
C TRP A 19 6.58 -4.00 7.31
N ASP A 20 6.83 -2.72 7.60
CA ASP A 20 7.89 -1.95 6.94
C ASP A 20 9.28 -2.47 7.27
N ALA A 21 9.50 -2.88 8.52
CA ALA A 21 10.76 -3.47 8.96
C ALA A 21 11.04 -4.82 8.28
N ARG A 22 10.00 -5.55 7.86
CA ARG A 22 10.15 -6.84 7.16
C ARG A 22 10.54 -6.66 5.70
N PHE A 23 10.12 -5.56 5.07
CA PHE A 23 10.39 -5.24 3.67
C PHE A 23 10.93 -3.81 3.56
N PRO A 24 12.15 -3.55 4.04
CA PRO A 24 12.70 -2.19 4.09
C PRO A 24 13.05 -1.63 2.70
N ASP A 25 13.24 -2.51 1.71
CA ASP A 25 13.79 -2.15 0.39
C ASP A 25 12.73 -1.95 -0.70
N ASP A 26 11.44 -1.99 -0.37
CA ASP A 26 10.37 -1.86 -1.37
C ASP A 26 10.04 -0.40 -1.75
N GLY A 27 10.43 0.58 -0.91
CA GLY A 27 10.19 2.00 -1.14
C GLY A 27 10.56 2.51 -2.55
N PRO A 28 11.76 2.19 -3.09
CA PRO A 28 12.12 2.60 -4.46
C PRO A 28 11.17 2.06 -5.55
N ALA A 29 10.60 0.87 -5.37
CA ALA A 29 9.66 0.30 -6.32
C ALA A 29 8.31 1.04 -6.30
N TYR A 30 7.82 1.41 -5.10
CA TYR A 30 6.61 2.24 -4.97
C TYR A 30 6.82 3.63 -5.59
N ALA A 31 7.96 4.26 -5.33
CA ALA A 31 8.28 5.57 -5.90
C ALA A 31 8.34 5.55 -7.43
N ALA A 32 8.97 4.52 -8.02
CA ALA A 32 8.99 4.33 -9.47
C ALA A 32 7.58 4.13 -10.03
N ALA A 33 6.76 3.28 -9.40
CA ALA A 33 5.39 3.04 -9.86
C ALA A 33 4.53 4.32 -9.82
N VAL A 34 4.70 5.16 -8.80
CA VAL A 34 3.98 6.44 -8.68
C VAL A 34 4.46 7.44 -9.73
N ALA A 35 5.77 7.49 -10.00
CA ALA A 35 6.32 8.33 -11.06
C ALA A 35 5.79 7.91 -12.45
N ASP A 36 5.67 6.61 -12.69
CA ASP A 36 5.14 6.04 -13.94
C ASP A 36 3.66 6.38 -14.18
N MET A 37 2.89 6.74 -13.14
CA MET A 37 1.51 7.21 -13.29
C MET A 37 1.40 8.58 -13.99
N GLY A 38 2.47 9.37 -14.01
CA GLY A 38 2.50 10.65 -14.72
C GLY A 38 1.50 11.68 -14.22
N LEU A 39 1.22 11.69 -12.90
CA LEU A 39 0.26 12.59 -12.26
C LEU A 39 0.63 14.06 -12.47
N ARG A 40 -0.39 14.91 -12.68
CA ARG A 40 -0.24 16.35 -12.91
C ARG A 40 -0.97 17.16 -11.84
N PRO A 41 -0.57 18.43 -11.62
CA PRO A 41 -1.32 19.32 -10.73
C PRO A 41 -2.80 19.40 -11.14
N GLY A 42 -3.69 19.10 -10.20
CA GLY A 42 -5.14 19.06 -10.42
C GLY A 42 -5.72 17.66 -10.64
N ASP A 43 -4.88 16.63 -10.82
CA ASP A 43 -5.34 15.25 -10.84
C ASP A 43 -5.76 14.79 -9.43
N ALA A 44 -6.76 13.91 -9.38
CA ALA A 44 -7.24 13.29 -8.13
C ALA A 44 -6.78 11.83 -8.06
N VAL A 45 -6.33 11.41 -6.88
CA VAL A 45 -5.81 10.05 -6.64
C VAL A 45 -6.52 9.42 -5.46
N LEU A 46 -6.76 8.11 -5.56
CA LEU A 46 -7.23 7.26 -4.47
C LEU A 46 -6.19 6.16 -4.23
N ASP A 47 -5.62 6.13 -3.02
CA ASP A 47 -4.81 5.00 -2.55
C ASP A 47 -5.68 4.09 -1.67
N ALA A 48 -6.23 3.04 -2.29
CA ALA A 48 -7.18 2.13 -1.65
C ALA A 48 -6.46 0.92 -1.07
N GLY A 49 -6.67 0.65 0.23
CA GLY A 49 -5.96 -0.44 0.91
C GLY A 49 -4.48 -0.14 1.12
N CYS A 50 -4.13 1.13 1.30
CA CYS A 50 -2.76 1.66 1.35
C CYS A 50 -1.84 1.03 2.41
N GLY A 51 -2.41 0.33 3.41
CA GLY A 51 -1.64 -0.33 4.46
C GLY A 51 -0.79 0.67 5.23
N THR A 52 0.53 0.55 5.14
CA THR A 52 1.49 1.46 5.79
C THR A 52 1.75 2.76 5.01
N GLY A 53 1.09 2.98 3.86
CA GLY A 53 1.12 4.25 3.14
C GLY A 53 2.40 4.48 2.32
N ARG A 54 2.90 3.46 1.61
CA ARG A 54 4.17 3.58 0.87
C ARG A 54 4.06 4.25 -0.49
N ALA A 55 2.86 4.33 -1.06
CA ALA A 55 2.67 4.86 -2.40
C ALA A 55 2.56 6.39 -2.42
N LEU A 56 1.95 7.02 -1.40
CA LEU A 56 1.67 8.45 -1.37
C LEU A 56 1.96 9.08 -0.01
#